data_AF-A0A5E5QKD8-F1
#
_entry.id   AF-A0A5E5QKD8-F1
#
_cell.length_a   1.000
_cell.length_b   1.000
_cell.length_c   1.000
_cell.angle_alpha   90.00
_cell.angle_beta   90.00
_cell.angle_gamma   90.00
#
_symmetry.space_group_name_H-M   'P 1'
#
loop_
_entity.id
_entity.type
_entity.pdbx_description
1 polymer ?
#
loop_
_entity_poly.entity_id
_entity_poly.type
_entity_poly.pdbx_seq_one_letter_code
_entity_poly.pdbx_strand_id
1 'polypeptide(L)'
;MNNTPKKFYVLYPKDKKIVDTLNAIKILSDDSQRTAAHITVRGPYSKKLTKSKVDAYSEDIANTSLHFSEVANFFDCGQNTVFFKCDDNEKLRKIWNKKGYKDFKPHITLYNGTDEVFAKKLFERLQQNFKSFDFKVDRLSFLESKSSDDMDFYRQRLKQDLVNYECFKDILDVDMDKEKIKTIDEYRKLNYISKFNAQLYKNEADR
;
A
#
# COMPACT_ATOMS: atom_id res chain seq x y z
N MET A 1 10.84 -11.66 -23.72
CA MET A 1 10.73 -12.65 -22.61
C MET A 1 9.26 -12.78 -22.25
N ASN A 2 8.69 -13.99 -22.30
CA ASN A 2 7.31 -14.22 -21.89
C ASN A 2 7.16 -13.90 -20.40
N ASN A 3 6.61 -12.72 -20.11
CA ASN A 3 6.51 -12.19 -18.76
C ASN A 3 5.28 -12.83 -18.09
N THR A 4 5.39 -14.10 -17.70
CA THR A 4 4.29 -14.82 -17.04
C THR A 4 3.87 -14.06 -15.78
N PRO A 5 2.57 -13.74 -15.62
CA PRO A 5 2.06 -13.07 -14.42
C PRO A 5 2.50 -13.78 -13.14
N LYS A 6 3.25 -13.07 -12.31
CA LYS A 6 3.67 -13.50 -10.97
C LYS A 6 2.48 -13.40 -10.02
N LYS A 7 2.30 -14.46 -9.24
CA LYS A 7 1.17 -14.61 -8.32
C LYS A 7 1.62 -14.37 -6.89
N PHE A 8 0.93 -13.49 -6.20
CA PHE A 8 1.21 -13.08 -4.83
C PHE A 8 -0.04 -13.25 -3.96
N TYR A 9 0.20 -13.27 -2.66
CA TYR A 9 -0.85 -13.13 -1.66
C TYR A 9 -0.50 -11.99 -0.73
N VAL A 10 -1.49 -11.15 -0.46
CA VAL A 10 -1.34 -9.88 0.23
C VAL A 10 -2.39 -9.74 1.33
N LEU A 11 -2.13 -8.80 2.24
CA LEU A 11 -3.08 -8.37 3.26
C LEU A 11 -3.47 -6.91 3.01
N TYR A 12 -4.74 -6.62 3.25
CA TYR A 12 -5.29 -5.27 3.28
C TYR A 12 -5.75 -4.94 4.71
N PRO A 13 -5.75 -3.66 5.11
CA PRO A 13 -6.47 -3.24 6.30
C PRO A 13 -7.95 -3.65 6.22
N LYS A 14 -8.52 -4.02 7.36
CA LYS A 14 -9.95 -4.36 7.50
C LYS A 14 -10.83 -3.10 7.54
N ASP A 15 -10.33 -2.02 8.14
CA ASP A 15 -11.02 -0.73 8.25
C ASP A 15 -10.97 0.03 6.93
N LYS A 16 -12.15 0.34 6.37
CA LYS A 16 -12.29 1.07 5.11
C LYS A 16 -11.64 2.46 5.14
N LYS A 17 -11.71 3.20 6.25
CA LYS A 17 -11.10 4.53 6.36
C LYS A 17 -9.58 4.45 6.24
N ILE A 18 -8.97 3.41 6.81
CA ILE A 18 -7.53 3.16 6.68
C ILE A 18 -7.18 2.78 5.24
N VAL A 19 -7.98 1.91 4.60
CA VAL A 19 -7.81 1.56 3.19
C VAL A 19 -7.85 2.80 2.30
N ASP A 20 -8.90 3.63 2.46
CA ASP A 20 -9.09 4.85 1.68
C ASP A 20 -7.92 5.82 1.89
N THR A 21 -7.50 6.03 3.13
CA THR A 21 -6.37 6.90 3.49
C THR A 21 -5.05 6.44 2.87
N LEU A 22 -4.72 5.15 2.99
CA LEU A 22 -3.49 4.60 2.43
C LEU A 22 -3.49 4.62 0.89
N ASN A 23 -4.64 4.35 0.27
CA ASN A 23 -4.79 4.44 -1.18
C ASN A 23 -4.68 5.88 -1.68
N ALA A 24 -5.22 6.85 -0.95
CA ALA A 24 -5.08 8.27 -1.25
C ALA A 24 -3.62 8.73 -1.19
N ILE A 25 -2.88 8.35 -0.14
CA ILE A 25 -1.43 8.63 -0.04
C ILE A 25 -0.68 8.01 -1.23
N LYS A 26 -0.99 6.73 -1.54
CA LYS A 26 -0.34 5.98 -2.62
C LYS A 26 -0.56 6.61 -4.00
N ILE A 27 -1.81 7.00 -4.33
CA ILE A 27 -2.12 7.62 -5.63
C ILE A 27 -1.58 9.06 -5.75
N LEU A 28 -1.54 9.81 -4.64
CA LEU A 28 -0.92 11.14 -4.61
C LEU A 28 0.60 11.05 -4.80
N SER A 29 1.22 9.97 -4.31
CA SER A 29 2.66 9.72 -4.45
C SER A 29 3.03 9.32 -5.88
N ASP A 30 2.19 8.50 -6.52
CA ASP A 30 2.38 8.07 -7.90
C ASP A 30 1.02 7.71 -8.48
N ASP A 31 0.57 8.47 -9.48
CA ASP A 31 -0.74 8.20 -10.07
C ASP A 31 -0.70 6.97 -10.99
N SER A 32 0.47 6.41 -11.32
CA SER A 32 0.59 5.20 -12.14
C SER A 32 0.38 3.88 -11.37
N GLN A 33 0.07 3.97 -10.07
CA GLN A 33 -0.14 2.83 -9.17
C GLN A 33 -1.28 1.92 -9.65
N ARG A 34 -1.07 0.60 -9.48
CA ARG A 34 -1.92 -0.45 -10.09
C ARG A 34 -2.61 -1.34 -9.07
N THR A 35 -2.32 -1.14 -7.79
CA THR A 35 -2.76 -2.01 -6.70
C THR A 35 -3.01 -1.16 -5.48
N ALA A 36 -3.97 -1.57 -4.64
CA ALA A 36 -4.24 -0.88 -3.38
C ALA A 36 -2.99 -0.97 -2.49
N ALA A 37 -2.91 -0.10 -1.50
CA ALA A 37 -1.93 -0.21 -0.43
C ALA A 37 -2.14 -1.56 0.29
N HIS A 38 -1.07 -2.35 0.37
CA HIS A 38 -1.14 -3.71 0.88
C HIS A 38 0.21 -4.14 1.46
N ILE A 39 0.18 -5.19 2.26
CA ILE A 39 1.38 -5.92 2.69
C ILE A 39 1.49 -7.16 1.82
N THR A 40 2.54 -7.27 1.01
CA THR A 40 2.83 -8.55 0.35
C THR A 40 3.35 -9.53 1.38
N VAL A 41 2.76 -10.72 1.46
CA VAL A 41 3.12 -11.73 2.48
C VAL A 41 3.65 -13.01 1.86
N ARG A 42 3.13 -13.38 0.69
CA ARG A 42 3.59 -14.58 -0.02
C ARG A 42 3.76 -14.38 -1.51
N GLY A 43 4.68 -15.14 -2.09
CA GLY A 43 4.98 -15.18 -3.52
C GLY A 43 6.39 -14.69 -3.84
N PRO A 44 6.78 -14.66 -5.12
CA PRO A 44 5.94 -15.04 -6.28
C PRO A 44 5.73 -16.56 -6.36
N TYR A 45 4.53 -16.97 -6.78
CA TYR A 45 4.20 -18.36 -7.14
C TYR A 45 3.99 -18.52 -8.64
N SER A 46 4.31 -19.71 -9.16
CA SER A 46 3.94 -20.10 -10.53
C SER A 46 2.44 -20.41 -10.65
N LYS A 47 1.85 -21.04 -9.63
CA LYS A 47 0.43 -21.41 -9.54
C LYS A 47 -0.23 -20.83 -8.29
N LYS A 48 -1.55 -20.62 -8.34
CA LYS A 48 -2.33 -20.24 -7.15
C LYS A 48 -2.22 -21.33 -6.07
N LEU A 49 -2.24 -20.93 -4.81
CA LEU A 49 -2.45 -21.85 -3.69
C LEU A 49 -3.87 -22.42 -3.75
N THR A 50 -4.07 -23.61 -3.19
CA THR A 50 -5.40 -24.20 -3.04
C THR A 50 -6.25 -23.35 -2.10
N LYS A 51 -7.58 -23.37 -2.31
CA LYS A 51 -8.53 -22.66 -1.44
C LYS A 51 -8.33 -23.01 0.03
N SER A 52 -8.20 -24.29 0.36
CA SER A 52 -7.95 -24.76 1.74
C SER A 52 -6.73 -24.13 2.41
N LYS A 53 -5.62 -23.94 1.67
CA LYS A 53 -4.42 -23.29 2.21
C LYS A 53 -4.65 -21.80 2.43
N VAL A 54 -5.33 -21.15 1.49
CA VAL A 54 -5.66 -19.72 1.60
C VAL A 54 -6.59 -19.47 2.79
N ASP A 55 -7.59 -20.32 2.98
CA ASP A 55 -8.54 -20.22 4.09
C ASP A 55 -7.83 -20.45 5.43
N ALA A 56 -7.00 -21.50 5.57
CA ALA A 56 -6.20 -21.73 6.78
C ALA A 56 -5.28 -20.54 7.14
N TYR A 57 -4.54 -19.99 6.16
CA TYR A 57 -3.71 -18.81 6.41
C TYR A 57 -4.54 -17.55 6.71
N SER A 58 -5.76 -17.46 6.17
CA SER A 58 -6.67 -16.35 6.46
C SER A 58 -7.18 -16.44 7.89
N GLU A 59 -7.55 -17.63 8.36
CA GLU A 59 -7.96 -17.89 9.74
C GLU A 59 -6.83 -17.55 10.73
N ASP A 60 -5.59 -17.94 10.43
CA ASP A 60 -4.43 -17.65 11.29
C ASP A 60 -4.21 -16.15 11.52
N ILE A 61 -4.40 -15.33 10.47
CA ILE A 61 -4.08 -13.89 10.48
C ILE A 61 -5.28 -12.99 10.74
N ALA A 62 -6.51 -13.49 10.60
CA ALA A 62 -7.71 -12.68 10.71
C ALA A 62 -7.79 -11.92 12.04
N ASN A 63 -8.21 -10.65 11.95
CA ASN A 63 -8.32 -9.70 13.05
C ASN A 63 -7.01 -9.43 13.81
N THR A 64 -5.86 -9.85 13.28
CA THR A 64 -4.56 -9.52 13.88
C THR A 64 -4.29 -8.05 13.70
N SER A 65 -4.02 -7.35 14.81
CA SER A 65 -3.53 -5.98 14.78
C SER A 65 -2.06 -5.99 14.36
N LEU A 66 -1.74 -5.23 13.30
CA LEU A 66 -0.39 -5.03 12.81
C LEU A 66 0.04 -3.60 13.13
N HIS A 67 1.21 -3.47 13.74
CA HIS A 67 1.77 -2.20 14.18
C HIS A 67 2.75 -1.64 13.17
N PHE A 68 2.68 -0.34 12.91
CA PHE A 68 3.56 0.38 12.00
C PHE A 68 4.30 1.47 12.76
N SER A 69 5.59 1.25 13.00
CA SER A 69 6.41 2.07 13.91
C SER A 69 7.23 3.15 13.22
N GLU A 70 7.48 3.03 11.92
CA GLU A 70 8.32 3.98 11.19
C GLU A 70 7.96 4.12 9.71
N VAL A 71 8.31 5.28 9.17
CA VAL A 71 8.51 5.48 7.73
C VAL A 71 9.94 5.07 7.41
N ALA A 72 10.10 4.20 6.42
CA ALA A 72 11.38 3.69 5.97
C ALA A 72 11.48 3.76 4.44
N ASN A 73 12.67 3.49 3.93
CA ASN A 73 12.97 3.57 2.51
C ASN A 73 13.92 2.45 2.05
N PHE A 74 13.98 2.26 0.73
CA PHE A 74 15.06 1.55 0.04
C PHE A 74 15.60 2.50 -1.03
N PHE A 75 16.63 3.28 -0.68
CA PHE A 75 17.28 4.25 -1.58
C PHE A 75 18.59 3.75 -2.21
N ASP A 76 18.95 2.49 -2.00
CA ASP A 76 20.17 1.90 -2.54
C ASP A 76 20.01 1.46 -4.00
N CYS A 77 21.10 1.53 -4.77
CA CYS A 77 21.23 0.95 -6.12
C CYS A 77 20.12 1.36 -7.12
N GLY A 78 19.70 2.63 -7.12
CA GLY A 78 18.71 3.17 -8.06
C GLY A 78 17.26 2.79 -7.72
N GLN A 79 17.02 2.25 -6.53
CA GLN A 79 15.69 2.07 -5.98
C GLN A 79 15.25 3.35 -5.27
N ASN A 80 13.98 3.75 -5.44
CA ASN A 80 13.41 4.93 -4.80
C ASN A 80 12.15 4.55 -4.00
N THR A 81 12.20 3.49 -3.20
CA THR A 81 11.00 3.00 -2.51
C THR A 81 10.80 3.74 -1.19
N VAL A 82 9.58 4.23 -0.95
CA VAL A 82 9.13 4.77 0.36
C VAL A 82 7.99 3.92 0.88
N PHE A 83 8.05 3.53 2.16
CA PHE A 83 7.08 2.62 2.76
C PHE A 83 6.87 2.86 4.25
N PHE A 84 5.71 2.43 4.76
CA PHE A 84 5.51 2.22 6.19
C PHE A 84 6.00 0.82 6.57
N LYS A 85 6.88 0.73 7.56
CA LYS A 85 7.36 -0.57 8.06
C LYS A 85 6.36 -1.12 9.05
N CYS A 86 6.00 -2.39 8.85
CA CYS A 86 5.27 -3.17 9.82
C CYS A 86 6.28 -3.81 10.77
N ASP A 87 5.98 -3.77 12.05
CA ASP A 87 6.78 -4.41 13.08
C ASP A 87 6.68 -5.93 13.02
N ASP A 88 7.56 -6.56 13.79
CA ASP A 88 7.55 -7.99 13.92
C ASP A 88 6.23 -8.49 14.54
N ASN A 89 5.66 -9.55 13.96
CA ASN A 89 4.42 -10.14 14.40
C ASN A 89 4.43 -11.65 14.16
N GLU A 90 4.19 -12.43 15.21
CA GLU A 90 4.26 -13.89 15.18
C GLU A 90 3.28 -14.52 14.18
N LYS A 91 2.03 -14.03 14.13
CA LYS A 91 1.03 -14.54 13.19
C LYS A 91 1.40 -14.21 11.75
N LEU A 92 1.92 -13.01 11.50
CA LEU A 92 2.40 -12.62 10.17
C LEU A 92 3.61 -13.47 9.73
N ARG A 93 4.53 -13.81 10.65
CA ARG A 93 5.64 -14.73 10.37
C ARG A 93 5.16 -16.12 9.97
N LYS A 94 4.15 -16.68 10.66
CA LYS A 94 3.59 -18.02 10.35
C LYS A 94 3.10 -18.12 8.90
N ILE A 95 2.51 -17.05 8.39
CA ILE A 95 2.00 -17.00 7.03
C ILE A 95 3.00 -16.44 6.02
N TRP A 96 4.19 -15.99 6.42
CA TRP A 96 5.18 -15.38 5.52
C TRP A 96 5.86 -16.41 4.62
N ASN A 97 5.88 -16.15 3.32
CA ASN A 97 6.65 -16.97 2.37
C ASN A 97 6.97 -16.20 1.09
N LYS A 98 8.05 -15.42 1.14
CA LYS A 98 8.60 -14.72 -0.01
C LYS A 98 9.82 -15.46 -0.56
N LYS A 99 9.58 -16.44 -1.45
CA LYS A 99 10.67 -17.17 -2.12
C LYS A 99 11.57 -16.18 -2.87
N GLY A 100 12.82 -16.04 -2.43
CA GLY A 100 13.79 -15.11 -3.01
C GLY A 100 14.10 -13.86 -2.18
N TYR A 101 13.36 -13.59 -1.10
CA TYR A 101 13.65 -12.51 -0.15
C TYR A 101 14.02 -13.14 1.19
N LYS A 102 15.29 -12.99 1.62
CA LYS A 102 15.82 -13.64 2.83
C LYS A 102 15.27 -13.05 4.13
N ASP A 103 14.88 -11.77 4.11
CA ASP A 103 14.53 -11.05 5.33
C ASP A 103 13.00 -10.95 5.52
N PHE A 104 12.58 -11.08 6.77
CA PHE A 104 11.22 -10.74 7.19
C PHE A 104 11.11 -9.22 7.34
N LYS A 105 10.71 -8.54 6.26
CA LYS A 105 10.54 -7.08 6.18
C LYS A 105 9.11 -6.76 5.71
N PRO A 106 8.07 -6.98 6.54
CA PRO A 106 6.71 -6.62 6.18
C PRO A 106 6.58 -5.09 6.10
N HIS A 107 5.93 -4.60 5.06
CA HIS A 107 5.77 -3.17 4.83
C HIS A 107 4.61 -2.88 3.88
N ILE A 108 4.16 -1.63 3.87
CA ILE A 108 3.23 -1.08 2.87
C ILE A 108 4.00 -0.10 2.01
N THR A 109 4.20 -0.45 0.74
CA THR A 109 4.81 0.45 -0.23
C THR A 109 3.87 1.57 -0.63
N LEU A 110 4.29 2.81 -0.41
CA LEU A 110 3.57 4.02 -0.78
C LEU A 110 4.04 4.54 -2.14
N TYR A 111 5.35 4.52 -2.35
CA TYR A 111 5.99 4.98 -3.59
C TYR A 111 7.10 3.99 -4.00
N ASN A 112 7.21 3.75 -5.30
CA ASN A 112 8.30 2.98 -5.91
C ASN A 112 8.48 3.40 -7.38
N GLY A 113 8.76 4.68 -7.59
CA GLY A 113 8.92 5.27 -8.92
C GLY A 113 10.37 5.59 -9.27
N THR A 114 10.56 6.32 -10.37
CA THR A 114 11.89 6.67 -10.91
C THR A 114 12.38 8.03 -10.44
N ASP A 115 11.53 8.84 -9.81
CA ASP A 115 11.88 10.19 -9.34
C ASP A 115 12.48 10.13 -7.94
N GLU A 116 13.81 10.12 -7.87
CA GLU A 116 14.58 10.10 -6.64
C GLU A 116 14.35 11.35 -5.78
N VAL A 117 14.26 12.52 -6.40
CA VAL A 117 14.10 13.79 -5.70
C VAL A 117 12.73 13.83 -5.01
N PHE A 118 11.69 13.42 -5.73
CA PHE A 118 10.36 13.28 -5.16
C PHE A 118 10.34 12.25 -4.02
N ALA A 119 10.99 11.09 -4.20
CA ALA A 119 11.02 10.04 -3.18
C ALA A 119 11.65 10.53 -1.86
N LYS A 120 12.75 11.28 -1.94
CA LYS A 120 13.40 11.89 -0.78
C LYS A 120 12.50 12.90 -0.07
N LYS A 121 11.87 13.82 -0.83
CA LYS A 121 10.92 14.79 -0.27
C LYS A 121 9.70 14.12 0.38
N LEU A 122 9.18 13.06 -0.25
CA LEU A 122 8.07 12.27 0.27
C LEU A 122 8.45 11.60 1.59
N PHE A 123 9.63 10.96 1.63
CA PHE A 123 10.15 10.31 2.83
C PHE A 123 10.32 11.31 3.98
N GLU A 124 11.01 12.43 3.74
CA GLU A 124 11.17 13.51 4.72
C GLU A 124 9.81 14.02 5.21
N ARG A 125 8.86 14.23 4.30
CA ARG A 125 7.54 14.74 4.65
C ARG A 125 6.73 13.77 5.50
N LEU A 126 6.78 12.47 5.20
CA LEU A 126 6.07 11.45 5.97
C LEU A 126 6.72 11.21 7.33
N GLN A 127 8.03 11.33 7.45
CA GLN A 127 8.74 11.22 8.73
C GLN A 127 8.43 12.39 9.66
N GLN A 128 8.22 13.58 9.12
CA GLN A 128 7.82 14.75 9.92
C GLN A 128 6.51 14.48 10.65
N ASN A 129 6.57 14.45 11.98
CA ASN A 129 5.44 14.17 12.87
C ASN A 129 4.83 12.77 12.69
N PHE A 130 5.62 11.80 12.21
CA PHE A 130 5.16 10.42 12.16
C PHE A 130 4.74 9.95 13.56
N LYS A 131 3.55 9.36 13.65
CA LYS A 131 3.11 8.60 14.82
C LYS A 131 2.89 7.17 14.40
N SER A 132 3.25 6.25 15.28
CA SER A 132 2.94 4.85 15.06
C SER A 132 1.42 4.65 14.99
N PHE A 133 0.98 3.68 14.20
CA PHE A 133 -0.42 3.33 14.09
C PHE A 133 -0.62 1.84 13.91
N ASP A 134 -1.83 1.40 14.21
CA ASP A 134 -2.24 0.01 14.14
C ASP A 134 -3.42 -0.14 13.19
N PHE A 135 -3.51 -1.31 12.55
CA PHE A 135 -4.76 -1.75 11.95
C PHE A 135 -4.91 -3.27 12.00
N LYS A 136 -6.17 -3.71 12.05
CA LYS A 136 -6.52 -5.12 11.90
C LYS A 136 -6.54 -5.51 10.42
N VAL A 137 -6.07 -6.71 10.11
CA VAL A 137 -6.22 -7.31 8.77
C VAL A 137 -7.36 -8.32 8.76
N ASP A 138 -7.96 -8.52 7.58
CA ASP A 138 -9.09 -9.44 7.42
C ASP A 138 -8.64 -10.83 6.97
N ARG A 139 -8.24 -10.97 5.70
CA ARG A 139 -7.91 -12.25 5.09
C ARG A 139 -6.77 -12.15 4.10
N LEU A 140 -6.23 -13.31 3.74
CA LEU A 140 -5.27 -13.41 2.65
C LEU A 140 -5.99 -13.20 1.31
N SER A 141 -5.52 -12.23 0.53
CA SER A 141 -6.10 -11.87 -0.77
C SER A 141 -5.14 -12.19 -1.91
N PHE A 142 -5.67 -12.73 -3.00
CA PHE A 142 -4.88 -13.03 -4.20
C PHE A 142 -4.55 -11.74 -4.97
N LEU A 143 -3.29 -11.61 -5.38
CA LEU A 143 -2.83 -10.52 -6.24
C LEU A 143 -2.01 -11.08 -7.39
N GLU A 144 -2.30 -10.67 -8.62
CA GLU A 144 -1.56 -11.07 -9.81
C GLU A 144 -0.88 -9.86 -10.44
N SER A 145 0.42 -9.96 -10.71
CA SER A 145 1.12 -8.91 -11.46
C SER A 145 0.60 -8.87 -12.89
N LYS A 146 0.17 -7.70 -13.37
CA LYS A 146 -0.26 -7.54 -14.77
C LYS A 146 0.92 -7.25 -15.70
N SER A 147 0.85 -7.77 -16.94
CA SER A 147 1.81 -7.50 -18.01
C SER A 147 1.68 -6.05 -18.51
N SER A 148 2.62 -5.61 -19.34
CA SER A 148 2.64 -4.28 -19.96
C SER A 148 1.56 -4.05 -21.00
N ASP A 149 0.89 -5.10 -21.48
CA ASP A 149 0.06 -5.04 -22.68
C ASP A 149 -1.44 -4.94 -22.33
N ASP A 150 -1.84 -5.39 -21.12
CA ASP A 150 -3.20 -5.23 -20.58
C ASP A 150 -3.45 -3.84 -19.96
N MET A 151 -2.61 -2.85 -20.27
CA MET A 151 -2.34 -1.77 -19.32
C MET A 151 -3.31 -0.60 -19.35
N ASP A 152 -3.81 -0.17 -20.50
CA ASP A 152 -4.59 1.07 -20.56
C ASP A 152 -6.03 0.88 -20.08
N PHE A 153 -6.65 -0.26 -20.41
CA PHE A 153 -8.00 -0.59 -19.95
C PHE A 153 -8.04 -0.86 -18.43
N TYR A 154 -7.05 -1.59 -17.90
CA TYR A 154 -7.00 -1.91 -16.47
C TYR A 154 -6.50 -0.75 -15.61
N ARG A 155 -5.59 0.11 -16.09
CA ARG A 155 -5.17 1.32 -15.36
C ARG A 155 -6.37 2.22 -15.05
N GLN A 156 -7.31 2.38 -15.99
CA GLN A 156 -8.48 3.23 -15.78
C GLN A 156 -9.50 2.61 -14.81
N ARG A 157 -9.77 1.31 -14.95
CA ARG A 157 -10.75 0.60 -14.10
C ARG A 157 -10.24 0.40 -12.67
N LEU A 158 -8.97 0.04 -12.50
CA LEU A 158 -8.37 -0.06 -11.18
C LEU A 158 -8.37 1.30 -10.49
N LYS A 159 -8.00 2.42 -11.16
CA LYS A 159 -8.07 3.75 -10.55
C LYS A 159 -9.49 4.17 -10.09
N GLN A 160 -10.54 3.68 -10.75
CA GLN A 160 -11.92 3.92 -10.35
C GLN A 160 -12.34 3.06 -9.14
N ASP A 161 -11.86 1.82 -9.07
CA ASP A 161 -12.21 0.88 -8.00
C ASP A 161 -11.28 0.98 -6.76
N LEU A 162 -10.08 1.56 -6.93
CA LEU A 162 -9.04 1.59 -5.88
C LEU A 162 -9.17 2.77 -4.92
N VAL A 163 -9.54 3.93 -5.47
CA VAL A 163 -9.48 5.22 -4.75
C VAL A 163 -10.91 5.69 -4.55
N ASN A 164 -11.30 5.79 -3.28
CA ASN A 164 -12.50 6.52 -2.91
C ASN A 164 -12.22 8.03 -3.00
N TYR A 165 -12.62 8.70 -4.09
CA TYR A 165 -12.36 10.14 -4.25
C TYR A 165 -13.14 11.01 -3.26
N GLU A 166 -14.22 10.52 -2.68
CA GLU A 166 -15.01 11.25 -1.67
C GLU A 166 -14.17 11.56 -0.42
N CYS A 167 -13.20 10.70 -0.06
CA CYS A 167 -12.35 10.94 1.10
C CYS A 167 -11.48 12.22 0.96
N PHE A 168 -11.23 12.69 -0.27
CA PHE A 168 -10.53 13.95 -0.50
C PHE A 168 -11.41 15.15 -0.13
N LYS A 169 -12.72 15.07 -0.38
CA LYS A 169 -13.65 16.11 0.07
C LYS A 169 -13.70 16.13 1.59
N ASP A 170 -13.83 14.98 2.22
CA ASP A 170 -13.94 14.87 3.68
C ASP A 170 -12.69 15.36 4.42
N ILE A 171 -11.49 15.05 3.91
CA ILE A 171 -10.22 15.31 4.61
C ILE A 171 -9.55 16.61 4.16
N LEU A 172 -9.71 16.99 2.89
CA LEU A 172 -9.03 18.15 2.31
C LEU A 172 -9.97 19.32 1.97
N ASP A 173 -11.29 19.11 2.00
CA ASP A 173 -12.29 20.02 1.43
C ASP A 173 -12.07 20.30 -0.06
N VAL A 174 -11.65 19.28 -0.81
CA VAL A 174 -11.36 19.39 -2.25
C VAL A 174 -12.11 18.32 -3.03
N ASP A 175 -12.87 18.74 -4.04
CA ASP A 175 -13.47 17.82 -5.01
C ASP A 175 -12.37 17.26 -5.91
N MET A 176 -12.01 16.00 -5.68
CA MET A 176 -10.94 15.31 -6.39
C MET A 176 -11.50 14.32 -7.40
N ASP A 177 -10.78 14.14 -8.49
CA ASP A 177 -11.04 13.08 -9.46
C ASP A 177 -9.71 12.61 -10.09
N LYS A 178 -9.79 11.58 -10.94
CA LYS A 178 -8.64 10.97 -11.59
C LYS A 178 -7.83 11.92 -12.48
N GLU A 179 -8.45 12.95 -13.04
CA GLU A 179 -7.78 13.92 -13.92
C GLU A 179 -7.14 15.03 -13.08
N LYS A 180 -7.82 15.51 -12.05
CA LYS A 180 -7.28 16.49 -11.11
C LYS A 180 -6.03 15.99 -10.41
N ILE A 181 -5.96 14.71 -9.99
CA ILE A 181 -4.76 14.14 -9.35
C ILE A 181 -3.50 14.32 -10.22
N LYS A 182 -3.63 14.22 -11.55
CA LYS A 182 -2.50 14.32 -12.48
C LYS A 182 -1.93 15.73 -12.59
N THR A 183 -2.77 16.75 -12.34
CA THR A 183 -2.41 18.16 -12.54
C THR A 183 -1.98 18.86 -11.25
N ILE A 184 -2.07 18.19 -10.09
CA ILE A 184 -1.60 18.73 -8.82
C ILE A 184 -0.07 18.86 -8.85
N ASP A 185 0.43 20.04 -8.52
CA ASP A 185 1.86 20.26 -8.34
C ASP A 185 2.42 19.48 -7.14
N GLU A 186 3.73 19.24 -7.17
CA GLU A 186 4.42 18.43 -6.16
C GLU A 186 4.21 18.95 -4.73
N TYR A 187 4.29 20.27 -4.54
CA TYR A 187 4.15 20.88 -3.21
C TYR A 187 2.77 20.61 -2.61
N ARG A 188 1.71 20.77 -3.42
CA ARG A 188 0.35 20.43 -3.01
C ARG A 188 0.18 18.93 -2.76
N LYS A 189 0.76 18.05 -3.58
CA LYS A 189 0.73 16.60 -3.36
C LYS A 189 1.31 16.23 -1.99
N LEU A 190 2.49 16.73 -1.65
CA LEU A 190 3.15 16.47 -0.37
C LEU A 190 2.32 16.98 0.82
N ASN A 191 1.70 18.15 0.68
CA ASN A 191 0.80 18.69 1.72
C ASN A 191 -0.46 17.83 1.91
N TYR A 192 -1.09 17.36 0.82
CA TYR A 192 -2.25 16.47 0.89
C TYR A 192 -1.88 15.13 1.52
N ILE A 193 -0.75 14.55 1.13
CA ILE A 193 -0.20 13.32 1.74
C ILE A 193 -0.06 13.49 3.25
N SER A 194 0.45 14.64 3.72
CA SER A 194 0.60 14.92 5.15
C SER A 194 -0.74 14.91 5.90
N LYS A 195 -1.78 15.51 5.31
CA LYS A 195 -3.13 15.56 5.89
C LYS A 195 -3.78 14.17 5.97
N PHE A 196 -3.61 13.35 4.94
CA PHE A 196 -4.04 11.96 4.94
C PHE A 196 -3.26 11.12 5.96
N ASN A 197 -1.94 11.26 5.99
CA ASN A 197 -1.07 10.56 6.95
C ASN A 197 -1.51 10.81 8.40
N ALA A 198 -1.89 12.05 8.74
CA ALA A 198 -2.42 12.39 10.05
C ALA A 198 -3.73 11.65 10.42
N GLN A 199 -4.53 11.21 9.44
CA GLN A 199 -5.75 10.42 9.71
C GLN A 199 -5.44 9.01 10.20
N LEU A 200 -4.27 8.46 9.86
CA LEU A 200 -3.83 7.14 10.32
C LEU A 200 -3.59 7.09 11.83
N TYR A 201 -3.47 8.24 12.49
CA TYR A 201 -3.10 8.33 13.91
C TYR A 201 -4.28 8.50 14.85
N LYS A 202 -5.46 8.80 14.32
CA LYS A 202 -6.68 8.92 15.14
C LYS A 202 -6.99 7.56 15.77
N ASN A 203 -7.38 7.47 17.04
CA ASN A 203 -7.71 6.17 17.61
C ASN A 203 -8.99 5.59 16.99
N GLU A 204 -9.24 4.28 17.10
CA GLU A 204 -10.53 3.69 16.69
C GLU A 204 -11.74 4.40 17.34
N ALA A 205 -11.58 5.01 18.53
CA ALA A 205 -12.63 5.77 19.21
C ALA A 205 -12.84 7.20 18.65
N ASP A 206 -11.85 7.74 17.92
CA ASP A 206 -11.88 9.08 17.31
C ASP A 206 -12.19 9.01 15.80
N ARG A 207 -12.48 7.81 15.28
CA ARG A 207 -12.79 7.52 13.88
C ARG A 207 -14.23 7.08 13.72
#